data_AF-A0A848BX97-F1
#
_entry.id   AF-A0A848BX97-F1
#
_cell.length_a   1.000
_cell.length_b   1.000
_cell.length_c   1.000
_cell.angle_alpha   90.00
_cell.angle_beta   90.00
_cell.angle_gamma   90.00
#
_symmetry.space_group_name_H-M   'P 1'
#
loop_
_entity.id
_entity.type
_entity.pdbx_description
1 polymer ?
#
loop_
_entity_poly.entity_id
_entity_poly.type
_entity_poly.pdbx_seq_one_letter_code
_entity_poly.pdbx_strand_id
1 'polypeptide(L)' 'MNFYIKLIIKILERSMSGQDSEILRKLKSGIDLTTEDKKELEEMIDNL' A
#
# COMPACT_ATOMS: atom_id res chain seq x y z
N MET A 1 10.26 9.82 -6.31
CA MET A 1 9.31 8.77 -5.87
C MET A 1 8.88 7.96 -7.08
N ASN A 2 9.01 6.64 -7.01
CA ASN A 2 8.76 5.70 -8.11
C ASN A 2 7.29 5.79 -8.61
N PHE A 3 7.08 5.73 -9.94
CA PHE A 3 5.75 5.76 -10.56
C PHE A 3 4.83 4.65 -10.02
N TYR A 4 5.37 3.45 -9.84
CA TYR A 4 4.62 2.31 -9.31
C TYR A 4 4.15 2.54 -7.87
N ILE A 5 4.98 3.14 -7.03
CA ILE A 5 4.61 3.47 -5.65
C ILE A 5 3.45 4.47 -5.63
N LYS A 6 3.49 5.50 -6.50
CA LYS A 6 2.38 6.45 -6.62
C LYS A 6 1.08 5.78 -7.08
N LEU A 7 1.16 4.79 -7.95
CA LEU A 7 -0.01 4.04 -8.41
C LEU A 7 -0.60 3.20 -7.29
N ILE A 8 0.23 2.47 -6.56
CA ILE A 8 -0.19 1.64 -5.41
C ILE A 8 -0.86 2.52 -4.34
N ILE A 9 -0.26 3.66 -3.99
CA ILE A 9 -0.86 4.62 -3.05
C ILE A 9 -2.26 5.04 -3.51
N LYS A 10 -2.43 5.40 -4.80
CA LYS A 10 -3.73 5.81 -5.34
C LYS A 10 -4.77 4.69 -5.34
N ILE A 11 -4.36 3.45 -5.56
CA ILE A 11 -5.24 2.27 -5.54
C ILE A 11 -5.71 2.04 -4.10
N LEU A 12 -4.78 2.01 -3.14
CA LEU A 12 -5.08 1.84 -1.72
C LEU A 12 -5.96 2.98 -1.19
N GLU A 13 -5.71 4.24 -1.59
CA GLU A 13 -6.54 5.39 -1.24
C GLU A 13 -7.99 5.31 -1.76
N ARG A 14 -8.23 4.54 -2.82
CA ARG A 14 -9.58 4.34 -3.38
C ARG A 14 -10.27 3.09 -2.88
N SER A 15 -9.51 2.19 -2.24
CA SER A 15 -10.02 0.97 -1.63
C SER A 15 -10.62 1.25 -0.26
N MET A 16 -11.79 0.67 0.05
CA MET A 16 -12.35 0.72 1.40
C MET A 16 -11.46 0.02 2.44
N SER A 17 -10.77 -1.05 2.04
CA SER A 17 -9.82 -1.77 2.91
C SER A 17 -8.43 -1.11 2.96
N GLY A 18 -8.10 -0.28 1.97
CA GLY A 18 -6.78 0.36 1.84
C GLY A 18 -6.64 1.72 2.50
N GLN A 19 -7.74 2.44 2.73
CA GLN A 19 -7.70 3.83 3.21
C GLN A 19 -7.09 4.02 4.61
N ASP A 20 -7.32 3.06 5.51
CA ASP A 20 -6.82 3.11 6.90
C ASP A 20 -5.64 2.16 7.16
N SER A 21 -5.06 1.56 6.12
CA SER A 21 -4.00 0.57 6.32
C SER A 21 -2.67 1.21 6.73
N GLU A 22 -1.93 0.50 7.59
CA GLU A 22 -0.60 0.93 8.01
C GLU A 22 0.38 0.96 6.82
N ILE A 23 0.16 0.06 5.85
CA ILE A 23 0.88 -0.04 4.57
C ILE A 23 0.80 1.27 3.80
N LEU A 24 -0.40 1.87 3.69
CA LEU A 24 -0.60 3.14 3.00
C LEU A 24 0.16 4.27 3.71
N ARG A 25 0.18 4.29 5.04
CA ARG A 25 0.97 5.26 5.83
C ARG A 25 2.47 5.11 5.59
N LYS A 26 2.99 3.88 5.58
CA LYS A 26 4.41 3.58 5.31
C LYS A 26 4.80 4.02 3.90
N LEU A 27 4.01 3.65 2.90
CA LEU A 27 4.22 4.05 1.49
C LEU A 27 4.19 5.57 1.30
N LYS A 28 3.25 6.28 1.94
CA LYS A 28 3.18 7.76 1.89
C LYS A 28 4.36 8.43 2.60
N SER A 29 4.85 7.83 3.69
CA SER A 29 5.98 8.35 4.46
C SER A 29 7.34 8.02 3.82
N GLY A 30 7.35 7.24 2.73
CA GLY A 30 8.58 6.79 2.07
C GLY A 30 9.36 5.76 2.88
N ILE A 31 8.69 5.06 3.80
CA ILE A 31 9.27 3.97 4.59
C ILE A 31 9.29 2.71 3.71
N ASP A 32 10.43 2.03 3.67
CA ASP A 32 10.55 0.73 3.00
C ASP A 32 9.68 -0.31 3.68
N LEU A 33 8.88 -1.01 2.87
CA LEU A 33 8.02 -2.09 3.35
C LEU A 33 8.87 -3.30 3.73
N THR A 34 8.62 -3.83 4.92
CA THR A 34 9.20 -5.11 5.37
C THR A 34 8.63 -6.28 4.58
N THR A 35 9.16 -7.48 4.79
CA THR A 35 8.62 -8.69 4.14
C THR A 35 7.17 -8.96 4.54
N GLU A 36 6.81 -8.69 5.80
CA GLU A 36 5.43 -8.84 6.29
C GLU A 36 4.50 -7.81 5.64
N ASP A 37 4.95 -6.54 5.59
CA ASP A 37 4.22 -5.48 4.90
C ASP A 37 3.98 -5.81 3.41
N LYS A 38 4.97 -6.39 2.73
CA LYS A 38 4.81 -6.79 1.33
C LYS A 38 3.74 -7.86 1.15
N LYS A 39 3.70 -8.84 2.07
CA LYS A 39 2.70 -9.91 2.04
C LYS A 39 1.30 -9.37 2.29
N GLU A 40 1.14 -8.49 3.27
CA GLU A 40 -0.14 -7.83 3.55
C GLU A 40 -0.57 -6.96 2.36
N LEU A 41 0.36 -6.24 1.72
CA LEU A 41 0.07 -5.48 0.51
C LEU A 41 -0.40 -6.38 -0.64
N GLU A 42 0.23 -7.54 -0.85
CA GLU A 42 -0.20 -8.53 -1.86
C GLU A 42 -1.62 -9.03 -1.57
N GLU A 43 -1.91 -9.43 -0.32
CA GLU A 43 -3.25 -9.86 0.08
C GLU A 43 -4.29 -8.74 -0.08
N MET A 44 -3.93 -7.49 0.21
CA MET A 44 -4.82 -6.34 0.00
C MET A 44 -5.11 -6.08 -1.47
N ILE A 45 -4.12 -6.28 -2.35
CA ILE A 45 -4.29 -6.14 -3.80
C ILE A 45 -5.11 -7.30 -4.37
N ASP A 46 -4.95 -8.51 -3.86
CA ASP A 46 -5.74 -9.67 -4.28
C ASP A 46 -7.22 -9.57 -3.86
N ASN A 47 -7.51 -8.84 -2.79
CA ASN A 47 -8.87 -8.61 -2.26
C ASN A 47 -9.53 -7.32 -2.79
N LEU A 48 -8.91 -6.63 -3.73
CA LEU A 48 -9.33 -5.35 -4.32
C LEU A 48 -10.14 -5.54 -5.60
#